data_AF-A0A962PT54-F1
#
_entry.id   AF-A0A962PT54-F1
#
_cell.length_a   1.000
_cell.length_b   1.000
_cell.length_c   1.000
_cell.angle_alpha   90.00
_cell.angle_beta   90.00
_cell.angle_gamma   90.00
#
_symmetry.space_group_name_H-M   'P 1'
#
loop_
_entity.id
_entity.type
_entity.pdbx_description
1 polymer ?
#
loop_
_entity_poly.entity_id
_entity_poly.type
_entity_poly.pdbx_seq_one_letter_code
_entity_poly.pdbx_strand_id
1 'polypeptide(L)'
;VAMTTLAHERGAGPLVTPSAGGQVNEKEKGPSIGSALALVELAKNSYRNGKTAADDGAIRDAIMQLMIRQEGFRQNQRRINVQSLNDHPMRIPLQYKLVATEMNQDIAQLAYEIEGAASSLYVNDDNAAAGGQYQLAYMNSFDVTIAAGANVVQRNILGERVLGLPKSK
;
A
#
# COMPACT_ATOMS: atom_id res chain seq x y z
N VAL A 1 -7.55 7.72 26.91
CA VAL A 1 -8.99 7.69 26.54
C VAL A 1 -9.19 7.98 25.06
N ALA A 2 -8.72 9.10 24.48
CA ALA A 2 -8.91 9.39 23.04
C ALA A 2 -8.18 8.40 22.08
N MET A 3 -6.94 8.02 22.38
CA MET A 3 -6.15 7.10 21.52
C MET A 3 -6.75 5.69 21.43
N THR A 4 -7.35 5.20 22.51
CA THR A 4 -7.99 3.87 22.57
C THR A 4 -9.33 3.85 21.84
N THR A 5 -10.10 4.93 21.92
CA THR A 5 -11.35 5.08 21.14
C THR A 5 -11.03 5.18 19.65
N LEU A 6 -10.03 5.98 19.27
CA LEU A 6 -9.58 6.10 17.88
C LEU A 6 -9.06 4.77 17.30
N ALA A 7 -8.39 3.95 18.12
CA ALA A 7 -7.94 2.62 17.70
C ALA A 7 -9.12 1.67 17.43
N HIS A 8 -10.15 1.72 18.28
CA HIS A 8 -11.36 0.93 18.10
C HIS A 8 -12.14 1.34 16.84
N GLU A 9 -12.23 2.64 16.56
CA GLU A 9 -12.90 3.18 15.36
C GLU A 9 -12.13 2.90 14.06
N ARG A 10 -10.81 2.71 14.12
CA ARG A 10 -9.94 2.48 12.94
C ARG A 10 -9.53 1.02 12.72
N GLY A 11 -10.10 0.08 13.47
CA GLY A 11 -9.95 -1.37 13.24
C GLY A 11 -8.51 -1.90 13.27
N ALA A 12 -7.54 -1.13 13.78
CA ALA A 12 -6.12 -1.43 13.67
C ALA A 12 -5.67 -2.36 14.81
N GLY A 13 -5.97 -3.66 14.69
CA GLY A 13 -5.34 -4.71 15.49
C GLY A 13 -5.64 -4.67 17.00
N PRO A 14 -4.93 -5.49 17.81
CA PRO A 14 -5.18 -5.61 19.24
C PRO A 14 -5.11 -4.25 19.96
N LEU A 15 -5.90 -4.10 21.03
CA LEU A 15 -6.18 -2.88 21.83
C LEU A 15 -4.96 -2.21 22.50
N VAL A 16 -3.74 -2.49 22.07
CA VAL A 16 -2.48 -1.96 22.60
C VAL A 16 -1.68 -1.29 21.47
N THR A 17 -1.58 0.04 21.61
CA THR A 17 -0.85 1.01 20.76
C THR A 17 -1.44 1.27 19.35
N PRO A 18 -2.10 2.42 19.14
CA PRO A 18 -2.51 2.87 17.81
C PRO A 18 -1.26 3.19 16.99
N SER A 19 -1.14 2.57 15.82
CA SER A 19 -0.16 2.98 14.82
C SER A 19 -0.83 3.99 13.89
N ALA A 20 -0.57 5.27 14.11
CA ALA A 20 -1.10 6.33 13.25
C ALA A 20 -0.48 6.20 11.85
N GLY A 21 -1.32 6.19 10.80
CA GLY A 21 -0.85 6.20 9.41
C GLY A 21 -0.73 4.84 8.72
N GLY A 22 -1.47 3.82 9.18
CA GLY A 22 -1.55 2.53 8.47
C GLY A 22 -0.27 1.69 8.54
N GLN A 23 0.66 2.02 9.43
CA GLN A 23 1.81 1.16 9.69
C GLN A 23 1.36 -0.03 10.53
N VAL A 24 1.27 -1.21 9.92
CA VAL A 24 1.12 -2.47 10.66
C VAL A 24 2.31 -2.62 11.63
N ASN A 25 2.03 -2.82 12.92
CA ASN A 25 3.06 -3.06 13.93
C ASN A 25 3.86 -4.31 13.54
N GLU A 26 5.18 -4.20 13.45
CA GLU A 26 6.12 -5.30 13.09
C GLU A 26 6.03 -6.54 14.01
N LYS A 27 5.30 -6.46 15.13
CA LYS A 27 5.17 -7.55 16.10
C LYS A 27 4.17 -8.64 15.71
N GLU A 28 3.35 -8.43 14.69
CA GLU A 28 2.54 -9.50 14.12
C GLU A 28 3.29 -10.09 12.92
N LYS A 29 3.83 -11.30 13.07
CA LYS A 29 4.35 -12.14 11.98
C LYS A 29 3.20 -12.61 11.06
N GLY A 30 2.42 -11.68 10.54
CA GLY A 30 1.54 -11.91 9.40
C GLY A 30 2.34 -11.91 8.10
N PRO A 31 1.77 -12.43 6.99
CA PRO A 31 2.35 -12.21 5.66
C PRO A 31 2.62 -10.73 5.44
N SER A 32 3.66 -10.36 4.68
CA SER A 32 3.99 -8.96 4.39
C SER A 32 2.91 -8.33 3.49
N ILE A 33 1.82 -7.87 4.09
CA ILE A 33 0.57 -7.46 3.43
C ILE A 33 0.79 -6.27 2.46
N GLY A 34 1.81 -5.46 2.74
CA GLY A 34 2.21 -4.32 1.89
C GLY A 34 3.17 -4.66 0.75
N SER A 35 3.49 -5.94 0.51
CA SER A 35 4.37 -6.35 -0.59
C SER A 35 3.60 -7.01 -1.72
N ALA A 36 3.94 -6.67 -2.97
CA ALA A 36 3.41 -7.35 -4.15
C ALA A 36 3.71 -8.86 -4.16
N LEU A 37 4.78 -9.31 -3.49
CA LEU A 37 5.09 -10.74 -3.35
C LEU A 37 4.05 -11.49 -2.50
N ALA A 38 3.47 -10.84 -1.49
CA ALA A 38 2.43 -11.47 -0.67
C ALA A 38 1.14 -11.74 -1.47
N LEU A 39 0.90 -10.97 -2.53
CA LEU A 39 -0.22 -11.19 -3.44
C LEU A 39 -0.10 -12.50 -4.22
N VAL A 40 1.12 -13.00 -4.43
CA VAL A 40 1.33 -14.32 -5.08
C VAL A 40 0.76 -15.43 -4.21
N GLU A 41 1.07 -15.40 -2.91
CA GLU A 41 0.56 -16.40 -1.97
C GLU A 41 -0.94 -16.22 -1.73
N LEU A 42 -1.44 -14.98 -1.69
CA LEU A 42 -2.88 -14.72 -1.65
C LEU A 42 -3.57 -15.33 -2.89
N ALA A 43 -3.08 -15.05 -4.09
CA ALA A 43 -3.67 -15.52 -5.33
C ALA A 43 -3.68 -17.05 -5.46
N LYS A 44 -2.65 -17.74 -4.96
CA LYS A 44 -2.61 -19.21 -4.92
C LYS A 44 -3.65 -19.82 -3.97
N ASN A 45 -4.00 -19.09 -2.91
CA ASN A 45 -4.92 -19.59 -1.88
C ASN A 45 -6.37 -19.10 -2.07
N SER A 46 -6.60 -18.10 -2.93
CA SER A 46 -7.93 -17.60 -3.27
C SER A 46 -8.53 -18.37 -4.45
N TYR A 47 -9.64 -19.07 -4.24
CA TYR A 47 -10.32 -19.87 -5.27
C TYR A 47 -11.43 -19.08 -6.00
N ARG A 48 -11.50 -19.24 -7.32
CA ARG A 48 -12.48 -18.63 -8.23
C ARG A 48 -12.83 -19.61 -9.35
N ASN A 49 -14.11 -19.88 -9.56
CA ASN A 49 -14.60 -20.74 -10.65
C ASN A 49 -13.89 -22.11 -10.74
N GLY A 50 -13.59 -22.73 -9.59
CA GLY A 50 -12.91 -24.03 -9.52
C GLY A 50 -11.40 -24.01 -9.77
N LYS A 51 -10.79 -22.84 -9.93
CA LYS A 51 -9.33 -22.63 -10.05
C LYS A 51 -8.86 -21.62 -9.02
N THR A 52 -7.55 -21.41 -8.91
CA THR A 52 -7.00 -20.35 -8.06
C THR A 52 -6.98 -19.02 -8.81
N ALA A 53 -6.97 -17.89 -8.10
CA ALA A 53 -6.77 -16.58 -8.69
C ALA A 53 -5.40 -16.46 -9.37
N ALA A 54 -4.42 -17.27 -8.97
CA ALA A 54 -3.12 -17.38 -9.65
C ALA A 54 -3.22 -18.02 -11.04
N ASP A 55 -4.31 -18.73 -11.37
CA ASP A 55 -4.53 -19.29 -12.71
C ASP A 55 -5.10 -18.26 -13.70
N ASP A 56 -5.55 -17.10 -13.20
CA ASP A 56 -6.04 -16.00 -14.02
C ASP A 56 -4.85 -15.18 -14.59
N GLY A 57 -4.77 -15.10 -15.93
CA GLY A 57 -3.73 -14.37 -16.62
C GLY A 57 -3.73 -12.87 -16.33
N ALA A 58 -4.90 -12.25 -16.11
CA ALA A 58 -5.02 -10.82 -15.82
C ALA A 58 -4.53 -10.51 -14.40
N ILE A 59 -4.88 -11.34 -13.42
CA ILE A 59 -4.40 -11.18 -12.04
C ILE A 59 -2.88 -11.38 -11.98
N ARG A 60 -2.35 -12.40 -12.67
CA ARG A 60 -0.91 -12.62 -12.78
C ARG A 60 -0.16 -11.42 -13.36
N ASP A 61 -0.67 -10.85 -14.44
CA ASP A 61 -0.06 -9.66 -15.05
C ASP A 61 -0.11 -8.47 -14.09
N ALA A 62 -1.25 -8.23 -13.44
CA ALA A 62 -1.39 -7.16 -12.44
C ALA A 62 -0.39 -7.29 -11.28
N ILE A 63 -0.21 -8.50 -10.73
CA ILE A 63 0.80 -8.76 -9.69
C ILE A 63 2.20 -8.44 -10.22
N MET A 64 2.53 -8.88 -11.45
CA MET A 64 3.83 -8.62 -12.06
C MET A 64 4.10 -7.12 -12.26
N GLN A 65 3.11 -6.35 -12.71
CA GLN A 65 3.24 -4.90 -12.84
C GLN A 65 3.57 -4.23 -11.50
N LEU A 66 2.90 -4.64 -10.42
CA LEU A 66 3.20 -4.14 -9.08
C LEU A 66 4.60 -4.54 -8.59
N MET A 67 5.04 -5.78 -8.87
CA MET A 67 6.39 -6.22 -8.53
C MET A 67 7.46 -5.41 -9.27
N ILE A 68 7.27 -5.15 -10.57
CA ILE A 68 8.16 -4.31 -11.38
C ILE A 68 8.23 -2.90 -10.78
N ARG A 69 7.08 -2.33 -10.42
CA ARG A 69 7.01 -0.98 -9.86
C ARG A 69 7.66 -0.90 -8.47
N GLN A 70 7.45 -1.91 -7.62
CA GLN A 70 8.06 -2.00 -6.30
C GLN A 70 9.59 -2.13 -6.40
N GLU A 71 10.09 -2.90 -7.36
CA GLU A 71 11.53 -2.99 -7.62
C GLU A 71 12.09 -1.67 -8.14
N GLY A 72 11.41 -1.01 -9.07
CA GLY A 72 11.78 0.34 -9.54
C GLY A 72 11.81 1.36 -8.41
N PHE A 73 10.85 1.31 -7.48
CA PHE A 73 10.85 2.15 -6.28
C PHE A 73 12.05 1.86 -5.39
N ARG A 74 12.34 0.58 -5.11
CA ARG A 74 13.52 0.16 -4.33
C ARG A 74 14.83 0.65 -4.95
N GLN A 75 14.97 0.58 -6.27
CA GLN A 75 16.16 1.08 -6.97
C GLN A 75 16.27 2.60 -6.90
N ASN A 76 15.16 3.35 -6.97
CA ASN A 76 15.18 4.79 -6.73
C ASN A 76 15.68 5.12 -5.31
N GLN A 77 15.28 4.35 -4.29
CA GLN A 77 15.75 4.55 -2.93
C GLN A 77 17.25 4.28 -2.77
N ARG A 78 17.78 3.27 -3.46
CA ARG A 78 19.23 3.03 -3.51
C ARG A 78 19.97 4.18 -4.20
N ARG A 79 19.36 4.77 -5.24
CA ARG A 79 19.93 5.87 -6.01
C ARG A 79 20.09 7.15 -5.18
N ILE A 80 19.33 7.38 -4.11
CA ILE A 80 19.49 8.56 -3.22
C ILE A 80 20.93 8.77 -2.78
N ASN A 81 21.65 7.69 -2.47
CA ASN A 81 23.02 7.77 -1.94
C ASN A 81 24.09 7.93 -3.01
N VAL A 82 23.71 8.01 -4.30
CA VAL A 82 24.63 8.09 -5.43
C VAL A 82 24.40 9.42 -6.15
N GLN A 83 25.08 10.46 -5.71
CA GLN A 83 24.88 11.84 -6.19
C GLN A 83 24.96 11.97 -7.72
N SER A 84 25.87 11.24 -8.37
CA SER A 84 26.05 11.25 -9.83
C SER A 84 24.86 10.71 -10.62
N LEU A 85 23.96 9.96 -9.97
CA LEU A 85 22.74 9.42 -10.56
C LEU A 85 21.49 10.24 -10.18
N ASN A 86 21.67 11.42 -9.59
CA ASN A 86 20.56 12.30 -9.19
C ASN A 86 20.60 13.62 -9.98
N ASP A 87 19.69 13.75 -10.94
CA ASP A 87 19.53 14.97 -11.74
C ASP A 87 19.08 16.18 -10.89
N HIS A 88 18.36 15.91 -9.79
CA HIS A 88 17.91 16.93 -8.84
C HIS A 88 17.93 16.38 -7.41
N PRO A 89 18.58 17.05 -6.44
CA PRO A 89 18.79 16.51 -5.09
C PRO A 89 17.49 16.25 -4.33
N MET A 90 16.43 17.03 -4.60
CA MET A 90 15.13 16.88 -3.94
C MET A 90 14.13 16.01 -4.70
N ARG A 91 14.47 15.47 -5.88
CA ARG A 91 13.52 14.67 -6.68
C ARG A 91 13.06 13.42 -5.93
N ILE A 92 14.00 12.59 -5.49
CA ILE A 92 13.67 11.32 -4.84
C ILE A 92 13.09 11.53 -3.42
N PRO A 93 13.63 12.44 -2.58
CA PRO A 93 13.02 12.74 -1.29
C PRO A 93 11.57 13.22 -1.39
N LEU A 94 11.28 14.15 -2.31
CA LEU A 94 9.92 14.69 -2.46
C LEU A 94 8.95 13.71 -3.12
N GLN A 95 9.42 12.83 -4.01
CA GLN A 95 8.55 11.85 -4.66
C GLN A 95 8.18 10.67 -3.74
N TYR A 96 8.96 10.43 -2.67
CA TYR A 96 8.85 9.22 -1.86
C TYR A 96 7.43 8.98 -1.36
N LYS A 97 6.85 9.98 -0.66
CA LYS A 97 5.51 9.83 -0.07
C LYS A 97 4.48 9.53 -1.15
N LEU A 98 4.47 10.33 -2.22
CA LEU A 98 3.52 10.16 -3.32
C LEU A 98 3.58 8.74 -3.89
N VAL A 99 4.77 8.27 -4.26
CA VAL A 99 4.92 6.97 -4.92
C VAL A 99 4.65 5.81 -3.95
N ALA A 100 5.10 5.92 -2.70
CA ALA A 100 4.89 4.88 -1.69
C ALA A 100 3.41 4.69 -1.35
N THR A 101 2.66 5.79 -1.15
CA THR A 101 1.25 5.70 -0.75
C THR A 101 0.37 5.21 -1.88
N GLU A 102 0.62 5.63 -3.12
CA GLU A 102 -0.12 5.12 -4.29
C GLU A 102 0.20 3.64 -4.52
N MET A 103 1.47 3.23 -4.36
CA MET A 103 1.83 1.82 -4.51
C MET A 103 1.18 0.93 -3.46
N ASN A 104 1.11 1.40 -2.20
CA ASN A 104 0.42 0.68 -1.15
C ASN A 104 -1.08 0.57 -1.42
N GLN A 105 -1.70 1.64 -1.93
CA GLN A 105 -3.11 1.62 -2.32
C GLN A 105 -3.36 0.63 -3.46
N ASP A 106 -2.53 0.61 -4.50
CA ASP A 106 -2.68 -0.32 -5.62
C ASP A 106 -2.47 -1.78 -5.20
N ILE A 107 -1.51 -2.06 -4.31
CA ILE A 107 -1.29 -3.39 -3.72
C ILE A 107 -2.51 -3.83 -2.91
N ALA A 108 -3.04 -2.94 -2.06
CA ALA A 108 -4.21 -3.25 -1.24
C ALA A 108 -5.48 -3.43 -2.09
N GLN A 109 -5.64 -2.63 -3.15
CA GLN A 109 -6.73 -2.78 -4.10
C GLN A 109 -6.66 -4.13 -4.81
N LEU A 110 -5.48 -4.53 -5.32
CA LEU A 110 -5.35 -5.82 -5.99
C LEU A 110 -5.57 -6.98 -5.01
N ALA A 111 -5.14 -6.86 -3.76
CA ALA A 111 -5.45 -7.85 -2.74
C ALA A 111 -6.96 -8.00 -2.51
N TYR A 112 -7.67 -6.88 -2.35
CA TYR A 112 -9.12 -6.83 -2.24
C TYR A 112 -9.80 -7.47 -3.45
N GLU A 113 -9.30 -7.17 -4.65
CA GLU A 113 -9.77 -7.75 -5.91
C GLU A 113 -9.44 -9.23 -6.05
N ILE A 114 -8.42 -9.78 -5.39
CA ILE A 114 -8.07 -11.22 -5.35
C ILE A 114 -8.93 -11.97 -4.32
N GLU A 115 -9.22 -11.35 -3.18
CA GLU A 115 -10.12 -11.90 -2.15
C GLU A 115 -11.55 -12.04 -2.67
N GLY A 116 -12.02 -11.10 -3.49
CA GLY A 116 -13.35 -11.15 -4.10
C GLY A 116 -14.43 -11.11 -3.02
N ALA A 117 -15.37 -12.06 -3.02
CA ALA A 117 -16.43 -12.08 -1.99
C ALA A 117 -15.88 -12.24 -0.56
N ALA A 118 -14.72 -12.88 -0.39
CA ALA A 118 -14.13 -13.06 0.95
C ALA A 118 -13.65 -11.74 1.57
N SER A 119 -13.47 -10.68 0.79
CA SER A 119 -13.06 -9.37 1.31
C SER A 119 -14.17 -8.64 2.09
N SER A 120 -15.41 -9.16 2.08
CA SER A 120 -16.47 -8.67 2.96
C SER A 120 -16.33 -9.15 4.41
N LEU A 121 -15.46 -10.13 4.66
CA LEU A 121 -15.19 -10.65 6.00
C LEU A 121 -14.27 -9.68 6.75
N TYR A 122 -14.69 -9.28 7.94
CA TYR A 122 -13.99 -8.26 8.72
C TYR A 122 -12.92 -8.86 9.62
N VAL A 123 -12.10 -7.98 10.20
CA VAL A 123 -11.12 -8.37 11.23
C VAL A 123 -11.84 -9.08 12.38
N ASN A 124 -11.31 -10.23 12.80
CA ASN A 124 -11.86 -11.19 13.76
C ASN A 124 -12.89 -12.20 13.22
N ASP A 125 -13.14 -12.26 11.91
CA ASP A 125 -13.82 -13.40 11.31
C ASP A 125 -12.82 -14.54 11.07
N ASP A 126 -13.09 -15.73 11.60
CA ASP A 126 -12.20 -16.91 11.49
C ASP A 126 -12.01 -17.37 10.03
N ASN A 127 -12.92 -16.98 9.12
CA ASN A 127 -12.86 -17.31 7.71
C ASN A 127 -12.16 -16.21 6.88
N ALA A 128 -11.79 -15.08 7.47
CA ALA A 128 -11.15 -13.99 6.76
C ALA A 128 -9.72 -14.36 6.33
N ALA A 129 -9.42 -14.21 5.05
CA ALA A 129 -8.07 -14.38 4.54
C ALA A 129 -7.09 -13.42 5.24
N ALA A 130 -5.95 -13.94 5.66
CA ALA A 130 -4.96 -13.19 6.46
C ALA A 130 -5.56 -12.40 7.65
N GLY A 131 -6.65 -12.90 8.25
CA GLY A 131 -7.32 -12.26 9.39
C GLY A 131 -8.05 -10.96 9.04
N GLY A 132 -8.44 -10.74 7.78
CA GLY A 132 -9.18 -9.55 7.33
C GLY A 132 -8.29 -8.32 7.08
N GLN A 133 -6.97 -8.51 7.11
CA GLN A 133 -6.00 -7.42 7.05
C GLN A 133 -5.89 -6.77 5.66
N TYR A 134 -6.11 -7.48 4.55
CA TYR A 134 -6.05 -6.89 3.21
C TYR A 134 -7.19 -5.91 2.98
N GLN A 135 -8.42 -6.28 3.34
CA GLN A 135 -9.57 -5.37 3.32
C GLN A 135 -9.35 -4.14 4.21
N LEU A 136 -8.87 -4.34 5.44
CA LEU A 136 -8.53 -3.24 6.33
C LEU A 136 -7.46 -2.33 5.72
N ALA A 137 -6.42 -2.89 5.10
CA ALA A 137 -5.36 -2.14 4.44
C ALA A 137 -5.91 -1.32 3.27
N TYR A 138 -6.84 -1.86 2.48
CA TYR A 138 -7.46 -1.12 1.38
C TYR A 138 -8.27 0.06 1.89
N MET A 139 -9.11 -0.13 2.91
CA MET A 139 -9.88 0.97 3.51
C MET A 139 -8.99 2.04 4.13
N ASN A 140 -7.92 1.64 4.83
CA ASN A 140 -6.96 2.57 5.43
C ASN A 140 -6.06 3.27 4.40
N SER A 141 -5.92 2.73 3.19
CA SER A 141 -5.06 3.34 2.15
C SER A 141 -5.53 4.75 1.76
N PHE A 142 -6.85 4.99 1.75
CA PHE A 142 -7.43 6.29 1.44
C PHE A 142 -7.00 7.37 2.43
N ASP A 143 -7.02 7.06 3.74
CA ASP A 143 -6.54 7.97 4.79
C ASP A 143 -5.08 8.37 4.57
N VAL A 144 -4.24 7.42 4.18
CA VAL A 144 -2.81 7.64 3.99
C VAL A 144 -2.51 8.55 2.78
N THR A 145 -3.37 8.55 1.75
CA THR A 145 -3.20 9.44 0.60
C THR A 145 -3.45 10.92 0.92
N ILE A 146 -4.28 11.22 1.92
CA ILE A 146 -4.62 12.59 2.36
C ILE A 146 -3.81 13.05 3.57
N ALA A 147 -3.42 12.12 4.44
CA ALA A 147 -2.64 12.41 5.64
C ALA A 147 -1.25 12.98 5.30
N ALA A 148 -0.76 13.88 6.17
CA ALA A 148 0.56 14.50 6.07
C ALA A 148 0.87 15.16 4.70
N GLY A 149 -0.16 15.69 4.04
CA GLY A 149 -0.08 16.34 2.74
C GLY A 149 -0.62 15.45 1.63
N ALA A 150 -1.78 15.83 1.10
CA ALA A 150 -2.48 15.07 0.07
C ALA A 150 -1.62 14.81 -1.18
N ASN A 151 -1.81 13.66 -1.83
CA ASN A 151 -1.04 13.28 -3.02
C ASN A 151 -1.15 14.33 -4.16
N VAL A 152 -2.27 15.04 -4.28
CA VAL A 152 -2.42 16.16 -5.23
C VAL A 152 -1.48 17.32 -4.90
N VAL A 153 -1.33 17.67 -3.61
CA VAL A 153 -0.38 18.68 -3.15
C VAL A 153 1.06 18.23 -3.41
N GLN A 154 1.37 16.95 -3.18
CA GLN A 154 2.70 16.40 -3.47
C GLN A 154 3.05 16.47 -4.97
N ARG A 155 2.08 16.22 -5.87
CA ARG A 155 2.26 16.41 -7.31
C ARG A 155 2.57 17.86 -7.66
N ASN A 156 1.88 18.83 -7.06
CA ASN A 156 2.17 20.26 -7.27
C ASN A 156 3.58 20.61 -6.77
N ILE A 157 3.98 20.12 -5.60
CA ILE A 157 5.33 20.34 -5.05
C ILE A 157 6.40 19.80 -6.01
N LEU A 158 6.21 18.60 -6.58
CA LEU A 158 7.12 18.05 -7.59
C LEU A 158 7.12 18.88 -8.88
N GLY A 159 5.94 19.29 -9.34
CA GLY A 159 5.78 20.16 -10.51
C GLY A 159 6.57 21.46 -10.35
N GLU A 160 6.37 22.18 -9.26
CA GLU A 160 7.01 23.48 -9.00
C GLU A 160 8.50 23.35 -8.66
N ARG A 161 8.85 22.46 -7.73
CA ARG A 161 10.20 22.42 -7.14
C ARG A 161 11.19 21.52 -7.87
N VAL A 162 10.70 20.60 -8.72
CA VAL A 162 11.57 19.66 -9.44
C VAL A 162 11.45 19.86 -10.94
N LEU A 163 10.24 20.05 -11.46
CA LEU A 163 9.99 20.19 -12.90
C LEU A 163 9.95 21.65 -13.39
N GLY A 164 9.98 22.63 -12.47
CA GLY A 164 9.95 24.06 -12.82
C GLY A 164 8.62 24.54 -13.42
N LEU A 165 7.53 23.81 -13.18
CA LEU A 165 6.19 24.20 -13.65
C LEU A 165 5.70 25.45 -12.91
N PRO A 166 4.88 26.29 -13.56
CA PRO A 166 4.27 27.45 -12.90
C PRO A 166 3.37 27.00 -11.75
N LYS A 167 3.27 27.85 -10.72
CA LYS A 167 2.39 27.58 -9.58
C LYS A 167 0.94 27.38 -10.02
N SER A 168 0.28 26.38 -9.45
CA SER A 168 -1.17 26.23 -9.56
C SER A 168 -1.83 27.45 -8.90
N LYS A 169 -2.78 28.08 -9.61
CA LYS A 169 -3.62 29.16 -9.06
C LYS A 169 -4.58 28.63 -8.01
#